data_AF-A0AAD3CMV2-F1
#
_entry.id   AF-A0AAD3CMV2-F1
#
_cell.length_a   1.000
_cell.length_b   1.000
_cell.length_c   1.000
_cell.angle_alpha   90.00
_cell.angle_beta   90.00
_cell.angle_gamma   90.00
#
_symmetry.space_group_name_H-M   'P 1'
#
loop_
_entity.id
_entity.type
_entity.pdbx_description
1 polymer ?
#
loop_
_entity_poly.entity_id
_entity_poly.type
_entity_poly.pdbx_seq_one_letter_code
_entity_poly.pdbx_strand_id
1 'polypeptide(L)'
;MSDNTYFRTGGFYSNGMINSTDGSQWIAGGGRISGAAEIQSAYRSELGGNTAAIDFLSHISLPHQQAQTPNGKGALNMCGKEKEWVRLGSDHFDLIGINSSLWNSTPFQIQKQHVLGHQDVLGRPLTLLEILNCACDVKAKQIARSAISRNARPIFHEDREHLGTIRYQDKYITANLQSTLYTSITHSNCTTYLTEKIFEVPTLPFRKSIHWAIFSRARKTSTYAVRKFVTKWICGSMATGRVMFERQIRSHSRCPHCQEEDEHLIHIITCQNATVTALKSASLSKLSTFLSGSNTDPSFQEFLCNGLQSFLEDPYGLEPTFDSPTMYHTVAFQSVQRFGWFSLLCGFVPKDILFVQKMHFRRQHSRRSEMAWGTKLISHLWTILYELLDSPK
;
A
#
# COMPACT_ATOMS: atom_id res chain seq x y z
N MET A 1 19.52 26.10 -5.51
CA MET A 1 18.78 25.69 -4.31
C MET A 1 17.47 25.09 -4.70
N SER A 2 17.02 24.08 -3.95
CA SER A 2 15.69 23.52 -4.06
C SER A 2 15.09 23.38 -2.67
N ASP A 3 13.78 23.62 -2.57
CA ASP A 3 13.05 23.37 -1.34
C ASP A 3 11.63 22.88 -1.62
N ASN A 4 11.02 22.27 -0.62
CA ASN A 4 9.71 21.64 -0.72
C ASN A 4 8.68 22.26 0.22
N THR A 5 7.41 22.14 -0.14
CA THR A 5 6.33 22.39 0.82
C THR A 5 5.15 21.47 0.55
N TYR A 6 4.55 20.96 1.63
CA TYR A 6 3.34 20.14 1.58
C TYR A 6 2.10 20.90 2.03
N PHE A 7 0.99 20.77 1.29
CA PHE A 7 -0.34 21.21 1.71
C PHE A 7 -1.32 20.03 1.66
N ARG A 8 -1.99 19.75 2.81
CA ARG A 8 -2.96 18.64 2.96
C ARG A 8 -4.09 18.64 1.92
N THR A 9 -4.48 19.80 1.40
CA THR A 9 -5.62 19.96 0.47
C THR A 9 -5.19 20.12 -0.99
N GLY A 10 -3.88 20.24 -1.27
CA GLY A 10 -3.36 20.65 -2.58
C GLY A 10 -2.33 19.72 -3.21
N GLY A 11 -1.76 18.78 -2.45
CA GLY A 11 -0.65 17.95 -2.89
C GLY A 11 0.72 18.55 -2.55
N PHE A 12 1.75 18.04 -3.21
CA PHE A 12 3.13 18.39 -2.97
C PHE A 12 3.67 19.30 -4.08
N TYR A 13 4.42 20.30 -3.66
CA TYR A 13 4.93 21.36 -4.52
C TYR A 13 6.43 21.52 -4.33
N SER A 14 7.12 21.82 -5.41
CA SER A 14 8.54 22.13 -5.40
C SER A 14 8.82 23.56 -5.82
N ASN A 15 9.97 24.07 -5.41
CA ASN A 15 10.58 25.26 -5.97
C ASN A 15 12.06 24.97 -6.27
N GLY A 16 12.50 25.33 -7.47
CA GLY A 16 13.90 25.47 -7.83
C GLY A 16 14.28 26.94 -7.91
N MET A 17 15.46 27.29 -7.40
CA MET A 17 15.96 28.66 -7.38
C MET A 17 17.46 28.72 -7.68
N ILE A 18 17.84 29.60 -8.60
CA ILE A 18 19.23 30.01 -8.88
C ILE A 18 19.39 31.44 -8.36
N ASN A 19 20.49 31.71 -7.66
CA ASN A 19 20.82 33.04 -7.15
C ASN A 19 22.23 33.44 -7.59
N SER A 20 22.48 34.73 -7.71
CA SER A 20 23.83 35.29 -7.78
C SER A 20 24.60 35.01 -6.49
N THR A 21 25.93 35.07 -6.54
CA THR A 21 26.81 34.77 -5.40
C THR A 21 26.62 35.70 -4.20
N ASP A 22 26.11 36.90 -4.44
CA ASP A 22 25.76 37.91 -3.43
C ASP A 22 24.29 37.87 -3.01
N GLY A 23 23.47 37.02 -3.65
CA GLY A 23 22.02 36.92 -3.41
C GLY A 23 21.20 38.10 -3.93
N SER A 24 21.78 39.02 -4.70
CA SER A 24 21.08 40.22 -5.21
C SER A 24 20.13 39.94 -6.38
N GLN A 25 20.38 38.86 -7.13
CA GLN A 25 19.59 38.46 -8.28
C GLN A 25 19.19 36.99 -8.16
N TRP A 26 17.98 36.65 -8.63
CA TRP A 26 17.52 35.27 -8.62
C TRP A 26 16.55 34.95 -9.75
N ILE A 27 16.56 33.67 -10.13
CA ILE A 27 15.55 33.04 -10.97
C ILE A 27 14.91 31.93 -10.12
N ALA A 28 13.59 31.94 -10.03
CA ALA A 28 12.85 30.95 -9.26
C ALA A 28 11.64 30.45 -10.04
N GLY A 29 11.36 29.17 -9.93
CA GLY A 29 10.18 28.57 -10.53
C GLY A 29 9.96 27.16 -10.00
N GLY A 30 8.72 26.71 -10.13
CA GLY A 30 8.30 25.44 -9.58
C GLY A 30 6.83 25.20 -9.78
N GLY A 31 6.34 24.09 -9.26
CA GLY A 31 4.97 23.68 -9.49
C GLY A 31 4.58 22.44 -8.70
N ARG A 32 3.41 21.92 -9.04
CA ARG A 32 2.91 20.67 -8.46
C ARG A 32 3.69 19.50 -9.03
N ILE A 33 4.24 18.67 -8.14
CA ILE A 33 5.01 17.49 -8.54
C ILE A 33 4.08 16.39 -9.05
N SER A 34 4.48 15.76 -10.15
CA SER A 34 3.73 14.68 -10.78
C SER A 34 3.74 13.40 -9.94
N GLY A 35 2.82 12.47 -10.24
CA GLY A 35 2.71 11.18 -9.55
C GLY A 35 1.46 11.03 -8.69
N ALA A 36 1.10 9.79 -8.37
CA ALA A 36 -0.08 9.46 -7.56
C ALA A 36 0.02 9.99 -6.12
N ALA A 37 -1.10 10.27 -5.45
CA ALA A 37 -1.10 10.90 -4.13
C ALA A 37 -0.32 10.10 -3.08
N GLU A 38 -0.39 8.77 -3.17
CA GLU A 38 0.24 7.81 -2.26
C GLU A 38 1.77 7.81 -2.28
N ILE A 39 2.39 8.29 -3.36
CA ILE A 39 3.84 8.37 -3.48
C ILE A 39 4.38 9.79 -3.25
N GLN A 40 3.50 10.76 -3.00
CA GLN A 40 3.96 12.11 -2.78
C GLN A 40 4.62 12.21 -1.39
N SER A 41 5.79 12.83 -1.34
CA SER A 41 6.59 12.95 -0.13
C SER A 41 7.40 14.25 -0.15
N ALA A 42 7.86 14.69 1.01
CA ALA A 42 8.79 15.82 1.10
C ALA A 42 10.04 15.54 0.26
N TYR A 43 10.56 14.32 0.32
CA TYR A 43 11.68 13.86 -0.48
C TYR A 43 11.41 13.94 -2.00
N ARG A 44 10.24 13.50 -2.48
CA ARG A 44 9.85 13.64 -3.90
C ARG A 44 9.80 15.11 -4.34
N SER A 45 9.34 15.98 -3.45
CA SER A 45 9.24 17.41 -3.71
C SER A 45 10.61 18.08 -3.79
N GLU A 46 11.53 17.68 -2.92
CA GLU A 46 12.92 18.09 -2.95
C GLU A 46 13.60 17.64 -4.25
N LEU A 47 13.38 16.40 -4.69
CA LEU A 47 13.86 15.91 -5.98
C LEU A 47 13.32 16.76 -7.14
N GLY A 48 12.04 17.10 -7.14
CA GLY A 48 11.46 17.92 -8.20
C GLY A 48 11.89 19.39 -8.17
N GLY A 49 12.28 19.93 -7.01
CA GLY A 49 12.89 21.26 -6.93
C GLY A 49 14.31 21.26 -7.49
N ASN A 50 15.05 20.17 -7.28
CA ASN A 50 16.35 19.95 -7.91
C ASN A 50 16.25 19.86 -9.44
N THR A 51 15.25 19.13 -9.93
CA THR A 51 14.97 19.06 -11.37
C THR A 51 14.82 20.46 -11.94
N ALA A 52 13.96 21.29 -11.35
CA ALA A 52 13.73 22.66 -11.82
C ALA A 52 15.01 23.51 -11.77
N ALA A 53 15.82 23.43 -10.71
CA ALA A 53 17.04 24.20 -10.59
C ALA A 53 18.11 23.81 -11.63
N ILE A 54 18.31 22.51 -11.87
CA ILE A 54 19.29 22.03 -12.86
C ILE A 54 18.78 22.29 -14.29
N ASP A 55 17.48 22.17 -14.52
CA ASP A 55 16.84 22.52 -15.79
C ASP A 55 17.06 23.99 -16.13
N PHE A 56 16.86 24.90 -15.18
CA PHE A 56 17.20 26.32 -15.37
C PHE A 56 18.68 26.52 -15.70
N LEU A 57 19.61 25.86 -14.98
CA LEU A 57 21.04 25.97 -15.29
C LEU A 57 21.36 25.46 -16.70
N SER A 58 20.68 24.41 -17.15
CA SER A 58 20.91 23.84 -18.48
C SER A 58 20.44 24.75 -19.63
N HIS A 59 19.56 25.71 -19.34
CA HIS A 59 19.01 26.65 -20.31
C HIS A 59 19.58 28.08 -20.19
N ILE A 60 20.46 28.34 -19.22
CA ILE A 60 21.10 29.66 -19.05
C ILE A 60 22.54 29.60 -19.55
N SER A 61 22.94 30.59 -20.36
CA SER A 61 24.33 30.79 -20.76
C SER A 61 24.99 31.85 -19.86
N LEU A 62 25.89 31.43 -18.97
CA LEU A 62 26.69 32.33 -18.13
C LEU A 62 28.17 32.26 -18.51
N PRO A 63 28.93 33.38 -18.37
CA PRO A 63 30.36 33.41 -18.66
C PRO A 63 31.19 32.53 -17.72
N HIS A 64 30.65 32.17 -16.55
CA HIS A 64 31.30 31.27 -15.59
C HIS A 64 30.37 30.09 -15.30
N GLN A 65 30.84 28.89 -15.61
CA GLN A 65 30.07 27.65 -15.50
C GLN A 65 30.32 26.92 -14.16
N GLN A 66 30.31 27.67 -13.06
CA GLN A 66 30.40 27.11 -11.71
C GLN A 66 29.13 27.44 -10.94
N ALA A 67 28.56 26.43 -10.28
CA ALA A 67 27.36 26.58 -9.47
C ALA A 67 27.47 25.78 -8.17
N GLN A 68 26.78 26.25 -7.13
CA GLN A 68 26.59 25.50 -5.90
C GLN A 68 25.12 25.06 -5.79
N THR A 69 24.88 23.82 -5.38
CA THR A 69 23.53 23.33 -5.04
C THR A 69 23.44 23.03 -3.55
N PRO A 70 22.98 24.01 -2.74
CA PRO A 70 22.57 23.79 -1.37
C PRO A 70 21.22 23.05 -1.35
N ASN A 71 21.18 21.81 -0.85
CA ASN A 71 19.94 21.03 -0.67
C ASN A 71 20.03 20.10 0.56
N GLY A 72 18.95 19.37 0.86
CA GLY A 72 18.95 18.33 1.88
C GLY A 72 19.79 17.11 1.50
N LYS A 73 20.34 16.44 2.52
CA LYS A 73 21.34 15.37 2.36
C LYS A 73 20.86 14.21 1.49
N GLY A 74 19.55 13.90 1.55
CA GLY A 74 18.94 12.80 0.80
C GLY A 74 18.93 13.03 -0.72
N ALA A 75 18.46 14.19 -1.17
CA ALA A 75 18.36 14.48 -2.60
C ALA A 75 19.75 14.75 -3.23
N LEU A 76 20.68 15.39 -2.49
CA LEU A 76 22.07 15.60 -2.95
C LEU A 76 22.81 14.30 -3.26
N ASN A 77 22.57 13.27 -2.45
CA ASN A 77 23.20 11.96 -2.63
C ASN A 77 22.73 11.24 -3.90
N MET A 78 21.62 11.67 -4.51
CA MET A 78 21.08 11.09 -5.73
C MET A 78 21.37 11.91 -6.99
N CYS A 79 21.70 13.19 -6.84
CA CYS A 79 22.12 14.05 -7.95
C CYS A 79 23.46 13.58 -8.54
N GLY A 80 23.60 13.49 -9.86
CA GLY A 80 24.86 13.12 -10.53
C GLY A 80 25.34 11.68 -10.29
N LYS A 81 24.46 10.76 -9.86
CA LYS A 81 24.77 9.33 -9.90
C LYS A 81 24.69 8.83 -11.33
N GLU A 82 25.57 7.92 -11.73
CA GLU A 82 25.48 7.31 -13.06
C GLU A 82 24.15 6.55 -13.20
N LYS A 83 23.68 6.46 -14.44
CA LYS A 83 22.38 5.90 -14.82
C LYS A 83 22.18 4.48 -14.28
N GLU A 84 23.25 3.71 -14.22
CA GLU A 84 23.34 2.33 -13.77
C GLU A 84 23.01 2.16 -12.28
N TRP A 85 23.14 3.24 -11.48
CA TRP A 85 22.85 3.24 -10.05
C TRP A 85 21.38 3.61 -9.74
N VAL A 86 20.59 4.02 -10.73
CA VAL A 86 19.16 4.31 -10.57
C VAL A 86 18.39 2.98 -10.56
N ARG A 87 18.14 2.46 -9.35
CA ARG A 87 17.42 1.20 -9.17
C ARG A 87 15.93 1.38 -9.49
N LEU A 88 15.43 0.59 -10.45
CA LEU A 88 14.00 0.53 -10.82
C LEU A 88 13.07 0.14 -9.66
N GLY A 89 13.62 -0.53 -8.64
CA GLY A 89 12.93 -0.88 -7.41
C GLY A 89 12.91 0.22 -6.35
N SER A 90 13.49 1.40 -6.62
CA SER A 90 13.48 2.53 -5.68
C SER A 90 12.22 3.38 -5.81
N ASP A 91 11.86 4.04 -4.72
CA ASP A 91 10.87 5.11 -4.75
C ASP A 91 11.41 6.30 -5.56
N HIS A 92 10.53 6.93 -6.35
CA HIS A 92 10.83 8.12 -7.16
C HIS A 92 11.96 7.92 -8.19
N PHE A 93 12.09 6.71 -8.75
CA PHE A 93 13.11 6.39 -9.75
C PHE A 93 13.04 7.32 -10.98
N ASP A 94 11.86 7.85 -11.27
CA ASP A 94 11.60 8.80 -12.35
C ASP A 94 12.36 10.12 -12.15
N LEU A 95 12.13 10.81 -11.03
CA LEU A 95 12.79 12.09 -10.73
C LEU A 95 14.28 11.92 -10.45
N ILE A 96 14.68 10.77 -9.91
CA ILE A 96 16.10 10.43 -9.73
C ILE A 96 16.78 10.30 -11.11
N GLY A 97 16.14 9.61 -12.06
CA GLY A 97 16.64 9.48 -13.43
C GLY A 97 16.75 10.83 -14.13
N ILE A 98 15.69 11.65 -14.08
CA ILE A 98 15.69 13.00 -14.65
C ILE A 98 16.81 13.85 -14.06
N ASN A 99 16.94 13.88 -12.72
CA ASN A 99 17.98 14.65 -12.05
C ASN A 99 19.39 14.18 -12.43
N SER A 100 19.61 12.87 -12.54
CA SER A 100 20.88 12.32 -13.00
C SER A 100 21.19 12.77 -14.43
N SER A 101 20.22 12.65 -15.33
CA SER A 101 20.35 13.05 -16.73
C SER A 101 20.73 14.53 -16.86
N LEU A 102 19.93 15.41 -16.26
CA LEU A 102 20.14 16.85 -16.30
C LEU A 102 21.47 17.26 -15.66
N TRP A 103 21.86 16.59 -14.56
CA TRP A 103 23.13 16.86 -13.90
C TRP A 103 24.33 16.50 -14.77
N ASN A 104 24.24 15.41 -15.54
CA ASN A 104 25.33 14.97 -16.40
C ASN A 104 25.38 15.74 -17.73
N SER A 105 24.26 16.31 -18.18
CA SER A 105 24.18 17.08 -19.42
C SER A 105 24.41 18.59 -19.23
N THR A 106 24.32 19.10 -18.01
CA THR A 106 24.49 20.54 -17.75
C THR A 106 25.94 20.98 -18.01
N PRO A 107 26.17 22.16 -18.62
CA PRO A 107 27.52 22.67 -18.82
C PRO A 107 28.17 23.15 -17.51
N PHE A 108 27.41 23.26 -16.43
CA PHE A 108 27.91 23.76 -15.14
C PHE A 108 28.61 22.68 -14.33
N GLN A 109 29.77 23.02 -13.76
CA GLN A 109 30.38 22.26 -12.67
C GLN A 109 29.65 22.58 -11.37
N ILE A 110 28.82 21.64 -10.92
CA ILE A 110 27.98 21.83 -9.74
C ILE A 110 28.64 21.22 -8.50
N GLN A 111 28.89 22.06 -7.48
CA GLN A 111 29.34 21.60 -6.17
C GLN A 111 28.14 21.34 -5.24
N LYS A 112 28.11 20.14 -4.65
CA LYS A 112 27.08 19.73 -3.69
C LYS A 112 27.40 20.32 -2.32
N GLN A 113 26.45 21.06 -1.74
CA GLN A 113 26.58 21.58 -0.39
C GLN A 113 25.33 21.24 0.42
N HIS A 114 25.50 20.75 1.64
CA HIS A 114 24.37 20.47 2.52
C HIS A 114 24.05 21.71 3.37
N VAL A 115 22.78 22.10 3.43
CA VAL A 115 22.29 23.15 4.33
C VAL A 115 21.21 22.55 5.22
N LEU A 116 21.29 22.83 6.53
CA LEU A 116 20.29 22.37 7.48
C LEU A 116 19.02 23.20 7.32
N GLY A 117 17.86 22.55 7.40
CA GLY A 117 16.57 23.23 7.39
C GLY A 117 16.31 24.02 8.68
N HIS A 118 15.39 24.99 8.59
CA HIS A 118 14.83 25.76 9.72
C HIS A 118 15.86 26.37 10.68
N GLN A 119 16.99 26.86 10.15
CA GLN A 119 18.02 27.51 10.98
C GLN A 119 17.55 28.87 11.54
N ASP A 120 16.54 29.48 10.92
CA ASP A 120 15.89 30.73 11.33
C ASP A 120 15.21 30.65 12.70
N VAL A 121 14.93 29.45 13.21
CA VAL A 121 14.29 29.21 14.51
C VAL A 121 15.30 29.21 15.67
N LEU A 122 16.61 29.17 15.37
CA LEU A 122 17.67 29.02 16.37
C LEU A 122 18.12 30.35 17.00
N GLY A 123 17.56 31.48 16.57
CA GLY A 123 17.84 32.80 17.17
C GLY A 123 19.27 33.30 16.97
N ARG A 124 20.01 32.74 16.00
CA ARG A 124 21.37 33.15 15.63
C ARG A 124 21.40 33.84 14.27
N PRO A 125 22.44 34.65 13.97
CA PRO A 125 22.69 35.11 12.62
C PRO A 125 22.81 33.95 11.64
N LEU A 126 22.15 34.08 10.49
CA LEU A 126 22.15 33.10 9.42
C LEU A 126 23.26 33.40 8.43
N THR A 127 23.90 32.35 7.91
CA THR A 127 24.79 32.45 6.75
C THR A 127 23.98 32.78 5.50
N LEU A 128 24.61 33.30 4.44
CA LEU A 128 23.94 33.59 3.18
C LEU A 128 23.17 32.37 2.64
N LEU A 129 23.74 31.17 2.70
CA LEU A 129 23.09 29.95 2.23
C LEU A 129 21.87 29.57 3.08
N GLU A 130 21.89 29.84 4.38
CA GLU A 130 20.75 29.60 5.27
C GLU A 130 19.61 30.60 5.00
N ILE A 131 19.96 31.88 4.77
CA ILE A 131 19.00 32.92 4.35
C ILE A 131 18.32 32.51 3.05
N LEU A 132 19.11 32.10 2.06
CA LEU A 132 18.59 31.72 0.76
C LEU A 132 17.77 30.41 0.82
N ASN A 133 18.13 29.48 1.72
CA ASN A 133 17.32 28.29 1.99
C ASN A 133 15.93 28.69 2.53
N CYS A 134 15.86 29.55 3.55
CA CYS A 134 14.60 30.08 4.07
C CYS A 134 13.79 30.81 2.98
N ALA A 135 14.44 31.58 2.10
CA ALA A 135 13.78 32.24 0.98
C ALA A 135 13.17 31.24 -0.02
N CYS A 136 13.89 30.15 -0.32
CA CYS A 136 13.40 29.06 -1.16
C CYS A 136 12.15 28.39 -0.56
N ASP A 137 12.16 28.18 0.75
CA ASP A 137 11.08 27.62 1.55
C ASP A 137 9.80 28.49 1.52
N VAL A 138 9.98 29.80 1.69
CA VAL A 138 8.90 30.80 1.55
C VAL A 138 8.34 30.80 0.13
N LYS A 139 9.20 30.68 -0.89
CA LYS A 139 8.77 30.66 -2.29
C LYS A 139 7.99 29.40 -2.64
N ALA A 140 8.41 28.23 -2.14
CA ALA A 140 7.68 26.98 -2.29
C ALA A 140 6.25 27.10 -1.71
N LYS A 141 6.10 27.71 -0.53
CA LYS A 141 4.78 28.02 0.07
C LYS A 141 3.93 28.94 -0.81
N GLN A 142 4.52 29.97 -1.42
CA GLN A 142 3.81 30.89 -2.31
C GLN A 142 3.34 30.20 -3.60
N ILE A 143 4.22 29.43 -4.25
CA ILE A 143 3.90 28.66 -5.46
C ILE A 143 2.76 27.69 -5.18
N ALA A 144 2.83 26.96 -4.07
CA ALA A 144 1.79 26.02 -3.67
C ALA A 144 0.44 26.71 -3.48
N ARG A 145 0.39 27.83 -2.73
CA ARG A 145 -0.86 28.60 -2.52
C ARG A 145 -1.46 29.08 -3.86
N SER A 146 -0.62 29.60 -4.75
CA SER A 146 -1.04 30.07 -6.08
C SER A 146 -1.52 28.93 -6.99
N ALA A 147 -0.89 27.77 -6.93
CA ALA A 147 -1.27 26.61 -7.73
C ALA A 147 -2.56 25.98 -7.22
N ILE A 148 -2.77 25.94 -5.89
CA ILE A 148 -4.02 25.49 -5.26
C ILE A 148 -5.18 26.39 -5.67
N SER A 149 -5.02 27.73 -5.57
CA SER A 149 -6.09 28.66 -5.92
C SER A 149 -6.49 28.60 -7.40
N ARG A 150 -5.54 28.30 -8.28
CA ARG A 150 -5.77 28.16 -9.73
C ARG A 150 -6.16 26.75 -10.18
N ASN A 151 -6.28 25.80 -9.25
CA ASN A 151 -6.46 24.38 -9.55
C ASN A 151 -5.47 23.87 -10.62
N ALA A 152 -4.21 24.30 -10.51
CA ALA A 152 -3.19 24.04 -11.52
C ALA A 152 -2.95 22.52 -11.64
N ARG A 153 -2.96 22.03 -12.88
CA ARG A 153 -2.64 20.63 -13.18
C ARG A 153 -1.14 20.40 -12.99
N PRO A 154 -0.74 19.22 -12.47
CA PRO A 154 0.68 18.88 -12.40
C PRO A 154 1.25 18.86 -13.81
N ILE A 155 2.37 19.57 -13.99
CA ILE A 155 3.14 19.54 -15.24
C ILE A 155 4.06 18.33 -15.12
N PHE A 156 3.77 17.30 -15.92
CA PHE A 156 4.70 16.20 -16.11
C PHE A 156 5.58 16.55 -17.31
N HIS A 157 6.89 16.66 -17.10
CA HIS A 157 7.84 16.75 -18.22
C HIS A 157 8.14 15.33 -18.67
N GLU A 158 7.68 14.97 -19.87
CA GLU A 158 8.06 13.68 -20.48
C GLU A 158 9.56 13.66 -20.64
N ASP A 159 10.24 12.93 -19.75
CA ASP A 159 11.65 12.63 -19.96
C ASP A 159 11.75 11.65 -21.12
N ARG A 160 12.52 12.02 -22.14
CA ARG A 160 12.92 11.14 -23.23
C ARG A 160 14.30 10.54 -23.00
N GLU A 161 15.04 11.09 -22.05
CA GLU A 161 16.33 10.58 -21.63
C GLU A 161 16.13 9.56 -20.47
N HIS A 162 17.18 8.79 -20.18
CA HIS A 162 17.14 7.69 -19.22
C HIS A 162 16.23 6.48 -19.58
N LEU A 163 15.06 6.35 -18.97
CA LEU A 163 14.14 5.19 -19.09
C LEU A 163 12.84 5.56 -19.83
N GLY A 164 12.66 6.84 -20.14
CA GLY A 164 11.40 7.36 -20.62
C GLY A 164 10.31 7.43 -19.53
N THR A 165 9.20 8.06 -19.89
CA THR A 165 8.01 8.16 -19.04
C THR A 165 7.12 6.93 -19.20
N ILE A 166 6.95 6.14 -18.14
CA ILE A 166 6.12 4.92 -18.18
C ILE A 166 4.70 5.25 -17.70
N ARG A 167 3.71 4.96 -18.56
CA ARG A 167 2.29 5.20 -18.30
C ARG A 167 1.47 3.94 -18.57
N TYR A 168 0.56 3.60 -17.67
CA TYR A 168 -0.41 2.51 -17.85
C TYR A 168 -1.81 3.00 -17.44
N GLN A 169 -2.80 2.87 -18.33
CA GLN A 169 -4.18 3.36 -18.12
C GLN A 169 -4.21 4.80 -17.57
N ASP A 170 -3.52 5.71 -18.26
CA ASP A 170 -3.38 7.13 -17.91
C ASP A 170 -2.70 7.44 -16.56
N LYS A 171 -2.15 6.44 -15.87
CA LYS A 171 -1.38 6.61 -14.64
C LYS A 171 0.11 6.49 -14.89
N TYR A 172 0.86 7.48 -14.43
CA TYR A 172 2.32 7.45 -14.44
C TYR A 172 2.85 6.48 -13.38
N ILE A 173 3.83 5.67 -13.77
CA ILE A 173 4.52 4.74 -12.87
C ILE A 173 5.87 5.35 -12.53
N THR A 174 6.00 5.75 -11.27
CA THR A 174 7.08 6.62 -10.79
C THR A 174 7.78 6.04 -9.55
N ALA A 175 7.37 4.86 -9.09
CA ALA A 175 8.00 4.13 -8.00
C ALA A 175 7.86 2.61 -8.21
N ASN A 176 8.85 1.85 -7.73
CA ASN A 176 8.85 0.40 -7.68
C ASN A 176 8.39 -0.26 -8.99
N LEU A 177 9.01 0.10 -10.12
CA LEU A 177 8.51 -0.10 -11.49
C LEU A 177 7.91 -1.48 -11.73
N GLN A 178 8.68 -2.54 -11.49
CA GLN A 178 8.23 -3.92 -11.74
C GLN A 178 7.00 -4.27 -10.91
N SER A 179 7.01 -3.96 -9.61
CA SER A 179 5.90 -4.30 -8.72
C SER A 179 4.64 -3.50 -9.03
N THR A 180 4.79 -2.22 -9.38
CA THR A 180 3.69 -1.32 -9.74
C THR A 180 3.08 -1.72 -11.08
N LEU A 181 3.90 -2.03 -12.10
CA LEU A 181 3.45 -2.54 -13.39
C LEU A 181 2.73 -3.88 -13.21
N TYR A 182 3.38 -4.83 -12.54
CA TYR A 182 2.81 -6.16 -12.32
C TYR A 182 1.47 -6.08 -11.62
N THR A 183 1.36 -5.26 -10.58
CA THR A 183 0.09 -5.04 -9.87
C THR A 183 -0.93 -4.37 -10.80
N SER A 184 -0.54 -3.33 -11.54
CA SER A 184 -1.48 -2.60 -12.41
C SER A 184 -2.05 -3.47 -13.53
N ILE A 185 -1.23 -4.36 -14.09
CA ILE A 185 -1.60 -5.29 -15.16
C ILE A 185 -2.42 -6.45 -14.60
N THR A 186 -1.94 -7.12 -13.55
CA THR A 186 -2.50 -8.41 -13.12
C THR A 186 -3.63 -8.29 -12.11
N HIS A 187 -3.67 -7.23 -11.29
CA HIS A 187 -4.62 -7.12 -10.18
C HIS A 187 -6.06 -7.21 -10.65
N SER A 188 -6.40 -6.60 -11.79
CA SER A 188 -7.78 -6.67 -12.31
C SER A 188 -8.16 -8.11 -12.64
N ASN A 189 -7.36 -8.79 -13.48
CA ASN A 189 -7.63 -10.16 -13.92
C ASN A 189 -7.63 -11.15 -12.75
N CYS A 190 -6.68 -11.03 -11.81
CA CYS A 190 -6.66 -11.87 -10.62
C CYS A 190 -7.90 -11.64 -9.74
N THR A 191 -8.31 -10.38 -9.55
CA THR A 191 -9.51 -10.09 -8.73
C THR A 191 -10.77 -10.61 -9.41
N THR A 192 -10.90 -10.42 -10.73
CA THR A 192 -12.00 -10.99 -11.53
C THR A 192 -12.05 -12.51 -11.38
N TYR A 193 -10.93 -13.21 -11.60
CA TYR A 193 -10.86 -14.66 -11.43
C TYR A 193 -11.29 -15.09 -10.02
N LEU A 194 -10.77 -14.47 -8.97
CA LEU A 194 -11.13 -14.82 -7.59
C LEU A 194 -12.62 -14.61 -7.33
N THR A 195 -13.15 -13.47 -7.74
CA THR A 195 -14.54 -13.11 -7.46
C THR A 195 -15.54 -13.91 -8.29
N GLU A 196 -15.25 -14.19 -9.56
CA GLU A 196 -16.17 -14.91 -10.45
C GLU A 196 -16.06 -16.43 -10.34
N LYS A 197 -14.85 -16.97 -10.08
CA LYS A 197 -14.60 -18.42 -10.10
C LYS A 197 -14.45 -19.06 -8.73
N ILE A 198 -14.03 -18.29 -7.72
CA ILE A 198 -13.73 -18.85 -6.39
C ILE A 198 -14.77 -18.44 -5.36
N PHE A 199 -15.17 -17.16 -5.36
CA PHE A 199 -16.09 -16.62 -4.34
C PHE A 199 -17.52 -16.42 -4.85
N GLU A 200 -17.73 -16.35 -6.16
CA GLU A 200 -19.03 -16.11 -6.79
C GLU A 200 -19.71 -14.80 -6.32
N VAL A 201 -18.90 -13.73 -6.19
CA VAL A 201 -19.34 -12.41 -5.70
C VAL A 201 -19.10 -11.31 -6.75
N PRO A 202 -19.81 -10.16 -6.67
CA PRO A 202 -19.58 -9.04 -7.58
C PRO A 202 -18.15 -8.47 -7.48
N THR A 203 -17.42 -8.49 -8.61
CA THR A 203 -15.99 -8.10 -8.68
C THR A 203 -15.72 -6.65 -8.27
N LEU A 204 -16.47 -5.69 -8.82
CA LEU A 204 -16.19 -4.27 -8.61
C LEU A 204 -16.43 -3.84 -7.15
N PRO A 205 -17.55 -4.21 -6.49
CA PRO A 205 -17.74 -3.99 -5.06
C PRO A 205 -16.65 -4.66 -4.22
N PHE A 206 -16.34 -5.93 -4.47
CA PHE A 206 -15.31 -6.65 -3.72
C PHE A 206 -13.95 -5.93 -3.81
N ARG A 207 -13.51 -5.59 -5.02
CA ARG A 207 -12.24 -4.88 -5.25
C ARG A 207 -12.13 -3.57 -4.45
N LYS A 208 -13.23 -2.81 -4.37
CA LYS A 208 -13.27 -1.51 -3.70
C LYS A 208 -13.39 -1.64 -2.17
N SER A 209 -14.12 -2.64 -1.69
CA SER A 209 -14.43 -2.79 -0.26
C SER A 209 -13.35 -3.56 0.51
N ILE A 210 -12.59 -4.46 -0.11
CA ILE A 210 -11.55 -5.23 0.58
C ILE A 210 -10.35 -4.37 0.98
N HIS A 211 -9.81 -4.62 2.17
CA HIS A 211 -8.63 -3.95 2.70
C HIS A 211 -7.31 -4.67 2.31
N TRP A 212 -6.91 -4.57 1.05
CA TRP A 212 -5.74 -5.25 0.46
C TRP A 212 -4.42 -5.08 1.21
N ALA A 213 -4.21 -3.94 1.88
CA ALA A 213 -2.95 -3.67 2.59
C ALA A 213 -2.75 -4.57 3.82
N ILE A 214 -3.81 -4.97 4.55
CA ILE A 214 -3.66 -5.90 5.68
C ILE A 214 -3.46 -7.33 5.20
N PHE A 215 -4.08 -7.73 4.08
CA PHE A 215 -3.82 -9.01 3.44
C PHE A 215 -2.35 -9.11 3.00
N SER A 216 -1.84 -8.08 2.32
CA SER A 216 -0.43 -7.99 1.93
C SER A 216 0.50 -8.05 3.14
N ARG A 217 0.18 -7.30 4.21
CA ARG A 217 0.95 -7.33 5.46
C ARG A 217 0.94 -8.70 6.12
N ALA A 218 -0.23 -9.35 6.23
CA ALA A 218 -0.38 -10.69 6.80
C ALA A 218 0.49 -11.69 6.03
N ARG A 219 0.40 -11.70 4.69
CA ARG A 219 1.26 -12.54 3.85
C ARG A 219 2.73 -12.29 4.10
N LYS A 220 3.18 -11.03 4.14
CA LYS A 220 4.58 -10.68 4.37
C LYS A 220 5.08 -11.16 5.74
N THR A 221 4.25 -11.10 6.77
CA THR A 221 4.60 -11.52 8.13
C THR A 221 4.50 -13.03 8.36
N SER A 222 3.75 -13.75 7.53
CA SER A 222 3.62 -15.21 7.64
C SER A 222 4.86 -15.94 7.13
N THR A 223 5.05 -17.17 7.62
CA THR A 223 6.10 -18.08 7.14
C THR A 223 5.91 -18.43 5.66
N TYR A 224 6.97 -18.89 5.01
CA TYR A 224 6.88 -19.34 3.61
C TYR A 224 5.86 -20.48 3.43
N ALA A 225 5.80 -21.42 4.37
CA ALA A 225 4.84 -22.53 4.36
C ALA A 225 3.39 -22.02 4.33
N VAL A 226 3.03 -21.08 5.22
CA VAL A 226 1.69 -20.49 5.27
C VAL A 226 1.39 -19.71 4.00
N ARG A 227 2.34 -18.92 3.47
CA ARG A 227 2.15 -18.20 2.19
C ARG A 227 1.86 -19.16 1.03
N LYS A 228 2.59 -20.29 0.96
CA LYS A 228 2.40 -21.32 -0.06
C LYS A 228 1.04 -22.00 0.09
N PHE A 229 0.67 -22.35 1.32
CA PHE A 229 -0.62 -22.93 1.67
C PHE A 229 -1.78 -22.02 1.22
N VAL A 230 -1.82 -20.78 1.69
CA VAL A 230 -2.90 -19.83 1.36
C VAL A 230 -3.01 -19.58 -0.13
N THR A 231 -1.88 -19.48 -0.84
CA THR A 231 -1.88 -19.31 -2.31
C THR A 231 -2.53 -20.52 -2.98
N LYS A 232 -2.13 -21.74 -2.60
CA LYS A 232 -2.71 -22.95 -3.17
C LYS A 232 -4.18 -23.12 -2.83
N TRP A 233 -4.55 -22.78 -1.59
CA TRP A 233 -5.91 -22.82 -1.08
C TRP A 233 -6.83 -21.91 -1.89
N ILE A 234 -6.50 -20.62 -1.99
CA ILE A 234 -7.28 -19.63 -2.71
C ILE A 234 -7.38 -19.97 -4.20
N CYS A 235 -6.32 -20.52 -4.80
CA CYS A 235 -6.33 -20.90 -6.21
C CYS A 235 -7.01 -22.26 -6.50
N GLY A 236 -7.60 -22.93 -5.50
CA GLY A 236 -8.29 -24.22 -5.72
C GLY A 236 -7.34 -25.38 -6.06
N SER A 237 -6.05 -25.24 -5.78
CA SER A 237 -5.00 -26.19 -6.20
C SER A 237 -4.46 -27.07 -5.07
N MET A 238 -5.09 -26.99 -3.89
CA MET A 238 -4.73 -27.84 -2.76
C MET A 238 -5.04 -29.31 -3.03
N ALA A 239 -4.34 -30.20 -2.33
CA ALA A 239 -4.45 -31.64 -2.47
C ALA A 239 -5.70 -32.16 -1.74
N THR A 240 -6.88 -31.71 -2.18
CA THR A 240 -8.17 -32.27 -1.78
C THR A 240 -8.39 -33.60 -2.50
N GLY A 241 -9.32 -34.44 -2.05
CA GLY A 241 -9.67 -35.70 -2.72
C GLY A 241 -10.01 -35.51 -4.19
N ARG A 242 -10.81 -34.50 -4.56
CA ARG A 242 -11.09 -34.12 -5.95
C ARG A 242 -9.79 -33.91 -6.75
N VAL A 243 -8.94 -32.99 -6.30
CA VAL A 243 -7.70 -32.63 -7.01
C VAL A 243 -6.71 -33.81 -7.07
N MET A 244 -6.64 -34.62 -6.02
CA MET A 244 -5.76 -35.81 -5.98
C MET A 244 -6.26 -36.92 -6.90
N PHE A 245 -7.58 -37.08 -7.06
CA PHE A 245 -8.19 -38.01 -8.01
C PHE A 245 -7.97 -37.55 -9.45
N GLU A 246 -8.20 -36.27 -9.75
CA GLU A 246 -7.93 -35.66 -11.06
C GLU A 246 -6.45 -35.82 -11.48
N ARG A 247 -5.52 -35.73 -10.53
CA ARG A 247 -4.09 -35.93 -10.74
C ARG A 247 -3.65 -37.40 -10.75
N GLN A 248 -4.57 -38.34 -10.64
CA GLN A 248 -4.30 -39.79 -10.62
C GLN A 248 -3.36 -40.22 -9.47
N ILE A 249 -3.33 -39.45 -8.37
CA ILE A 249 -2.56 -39.78 -7.16
C ILE A 249 -3.38 -40.70 -6.23
N ARG A 250 -4.70 -40.51 -6.22
CA ARG A 250 -5.66 -41.35 -5.49
C ARG A 250 -6.59 -42.02 -6.48
N SER A 251 -7.09 -43.21 -6.12
CA SER A 251 -8.09 -43.94 -6.90
C SER A 251 -9.51 -43.40 -6.76
N HIS A 252 -9.75 -42.50 -5.80
CA HIS A 252 -11.07 -41.91 -5.55
C HIS A 252 -10.97 -40.48 -4.98
N SER A 253 -12.06 -39.73 -5.11
CA SER A 253 -12.18 -38.35 -4.60
C SER A 253 -12.67 -38.25 -3.15
N ARG A 254 -12.92 -39.38 -2.48
CA ARG A 254 -13.54 -39.41 -1.15
C ARG A 254 -12.74 -38.69 -0.07
N CYS A 255 -13.47 -38.07 0.86
CA CYS A 255 -12.90 -37.47 2.06
C CYS A 255 -12.24 -38.55 2.94
N PRO A 256 -11.01 -38.33 3.44
CA PRO A 256 -10.36 -39.29 4.33
C PRO A 256 -11.09 -39.45 5.67
N HIS A 257 -11.84 -38.44 6.10
CA HIS A 257 -12.51 -38.42 7.41
C HIS A 257 -13.91 -39.02 7.37
N CYS A 258 -14.82 -38.51 6.55
CA CYS A 258 -16.21 -38.98 6.50
C CYS A 258 -16.51 -39.92 5.33
N GLN A 259 -15.55 -40.15 4.42
CA GLN A 259 -15.70 -41.01 3.24
C GLN A 259 -16.75 -40.56 2.21
N GLU A 260 -17.36 -39.39 2.37
CA GLU A 260 -18.20 -38.78 1.33
C GLU A 260 -17.40 -38.55 0.04
N GLU A 261 -18.06 -38.71 -1.10
CA GLU A 261 -17.46 -38.49 -2.41
C GLU A 261 -17.18 -37.01 -2.64
N ASP A 262 -16.24 -36.73 -3.55
CA ASP A 262 -15.95 -35.38 -4.01
C ASP A 262 -15.49 -34.39 -2.92
N GLU A 263 -14.42 -34.75 -2.20
CA GLU A 263 -13.75 -33.85 -1.25
C GLU A 263 -13.15 -32.64 -1.98
N HIS A 264 -13.90 -31.55 -2.01
CA HIS A 264 -13.47 -30.21 -2.40
C HIS A 264 -13.19 -29.31 -1.17
N LEU A 265 -12.68 -28.09 -1.39
CA LEU A 265 -12.29 -27.18 -0.30
C LEU A 265 -13.41 -26.87 0.70
N ILE A 266 -14.63 -26.63 0.23
CA ILE A 266 -15.77 -26.34 1.12
C ILE A 266 -16.08 -27.56 1.99
N HIS A 267 -16.06 -28.76 1.43
CA HIS A 267 -16.24 -30.01 2.19
C HIS A 267 -15.20 -30.15 3.30
N ILE A 268 -13.92 -29.84 3.06
CA ILE A 268 -12.91 -29.88 4.14
C ILE A 268 -13.30 -28.96 5.30
N ILE A 269 -13.82 -27.78 4.98
CA ILE A 269 -14.26 -26.79 5.97
C ILE A 269 -15.52 -27.25 6.71
N THR A 270 -16.42 -27.97 6.03
CA THR A 270 -17.77 -28.27 6.52
C THR A 270 -17.99 -29.75 6.85
N CYS A 271 -16.94 -30.56 6.77
CA CYS A 271 -16.97 -31.99 7.11
C CYS A 271 -17.47 -32.20 8.55
N GLN A 272 -18.43 -33.11 8.72
CA GLN A 272 -19.11 -33.38 10.00
C GLN A 272 -18.49 -34.54 10.79
N ASN A 273 -17.33 -35.06 10.34
CA ASN A 273 -16.60 -36.07 11.10
C ASN A 273 -16.22 -35.50 12.48
N ALA A 274 -16.39 -36.31 13.54
CA ALA A 274 -16.17 -35.89 14.92
C ALA A 274 -14.78 -35.27 15.18
N THR A 275 -13.73 -35.80 14.54
CA THR A 275 -12.36 -35.26 14.64
C THR A 275 -12.28 -33.85 14.06
N VAL A 276 -12.86 -33.65 12.88
CA VAL A 276 -12.87 -32.34 12.20
C VAL A 276 -13.72 -31.34 12.98
N THR A 277 -14.89 -31.76 13.46
CA THR A 277 -15.76 -30.92 14.30
C THR A 277 -15.07 -30.49 15.58
N ALA A 278 -14.34 -31.39 16.26
CA ALA A 278 -13.55 -31.04 17.44
C ALA A 278 -12.45 -30.02 17.12
N LEU A 279 -11.78 -30.15 15.96
CA LEU A 279 -10.79 -29.18 15.49
C LEU A 279 -11.42 -27.81 15.22
N LYS A 280 -12.56 -27.75 14.51
CA LYS A 280 -13.30 -26.49 14.27
C LYS A 280 -13.57 -25.76 15.59
N SER A 281 -14.14 -26.45 16.57
CA SER A 281 -14.45 -25.89 17.88
C SER A 281 -13.20 -25.40 18.62
N ALA A 282 -12.10 -26.16 18.56
CA ALA A 282 -10.83 -25.75 19.14
C ALA A 282 -10.24 -24.50 18.46
N SER A 283 -10.28 -24.43 17.13
CA SER A 283 -9.76 -23.27 16.38
C SER A 283 -10.64 -22.02 16.59
N LEU A 284 -11.97 -22.17 16.65
CA LEU A 284 -12.88 -21.08 17.01
C LEU A 284 -12.66 -20.58 18.44
N SER A 285 -12.39 -21.47 19.39
CA SER A 285 -12.04 -21.09 20.77
C SER A 285 -10.73 -20.27 20.83
N LYS A 286 -9.71 -20.66 20.06
CA LYS A 286 -8.48 -19.87 19.90
C LYS A 286 -8.76 -18.49 19.30
N LEU A 287 -9.61 -18.42 18.29
CA LEU A 287 -10.03 -17.15 17.67
C LEU A 287 -10.74 -16.25 18.69
N SER A 288 -11.74 -16.77 19.41
CA SER A 288 -12.49 -16.04 20.44
C SER A 288 -11.55 -15.49 21.52
N THR A 289 -10.61 -16.32 22.01
CA THR A 289 -9.59 -15.91 22.98
C THR A 289 -8.74 -14.75 22.46
N PHE A 290 -8.32 -14.80 21.19
CA PHE A 290 -7.61 -13.69 20.55
C PHE A 290 -8.47 -12.43 20.44
N LEU A 291 -9.74 -12.54 20.04
CA LEU A 291 -10.63 -11.39 19.87
C LEU A 291 -10.84 -10.67 21.21
N SER A 292 -11.08 -11.42 22.29
CA SER A 292 -11.17 -10.88 23.65
C SER A 292 -9.86 -10.23 24.10
N GLY A 293 -8.72 -10.93 24.00
CA GLY A 293 -7.43 -10.40 24.45
C GLY A 293 -6.95 -9.19 23.62
N SER A 294 -7.36 -9.11 22.37
CA SER A 294 -7.03 -8.01 21.46
C SER A 294 -7.97 -6.80 21.59
N ASN A 295 -8.95 -6.85 22.51
CA ASN A 295 -9.90 -5.78 22.77
C ASN A 295 -10.69 -5.42 21.50
N THR A 296 -11.21 -6.47 20.86
CA THR A 296 -12.11 -6.35 19.71
C THR A 296 -13.44 -5.75 20.16
N ASP A 297 -14.10 -5.01 19.26
CA ASP A 297 -15.46 -4.55 19.53
C ASP A 297 -16.38 -5.74 19.91
N PRO A 298 -17.10 -5.69 21.05
CA PRO A 298 -17.89 -6.83 21.53
C PRO A 298 -18.92 -7.34 20.53
N SER A 299 -19.66 -6.43 19.90
CA SER A 299 -20.66 -6.75 18.86
C SER A 299 -20.00 -7.40 17.65
N PHE A 300 -18.81 -6.93 17.28
CA PHE A 300 -18.06 -7.55 16.18
C PHE A 300 -17.45 -8.91 16.54
N GLN A 301 -17.02 -9.09 17.79
CA GLN A 301 -16.54 -10.37 18.29
C GLN A 301 -17.67 -11.42 18.23
N GLU A 302 -18.86 -11.07 18.71
CA GLU A 302 -20.04 -11.93 18.62
C GLU A 302 -20.39 -12.25 17.16
N PHE A 303 -20.44 -11.23 16.30
CA PHE A 303 -20.68 -11.38 14.86
C PHE A 303 -19.71 -12.37 14.21
N LEU A 304 -18.40 -12.23 14.44
CA LEU A 304 -17.39 -13.10 13.87
C LEU A 304 -17.49 -14.53 14.39
N CYS A 305 -17.62 -14.71 15.71
CA CYS A 305 -17.66 -16.04 16.31
C CYS A 305 -18.90 -16.81 15.86
N ASN A 306 -20.08 -16.21 15.99
CA ASN A 306 -21.35 -16.87 15.66
C ASN A 306 -21.49 -17.09 14.16
N GLY A 307 -21.08 -16.12 13.33
CA GLY A 307 -21.17 -16.23 11.88
C GLY A 307 -20.18 -17.25 11.30
N LEU A 308 -18.94 -17.28 11.79
CA LEU A 308 -18.00 -18.33 11.40
C LEU A 308 -18.45 -19.69 11.90
N GLN A 309 -18.92 -19.80 13.14
CA GLN A 309 -19.45 -21.07 13.65
C GLN A 309 -20.59 -21.59 12.78
N SER A 310 -21.60 -20.75 12.51
CA SER A 310 -22.72 -21.11 11.63
C SER A 310 -22.26 -21.55 10.26
N PHE A 311 -21.32 -20.82 9.63
CA PHE A 311 -20.77 -21.20 8.32
C PHE A 311 -19.99 -22.53 8.34
N LEU A 312 -19.24 -22.80 9.41
CA LEU A 312 -18.45 -24.02 9.57
C LEU A 312 -19.33 -25.26 9.84
N GLU A 313 -20.50 -25.05 10.44
CA GLU A 313 -21.51 -26.07 10.71
C GLU A 313 -22.38 -26.32 9.47
N ASP A 314 -22.92 -25.28 8.85
CA ASP A 314 -23.75 -25.37 7.65
C ASP A 314 -23.51 -24.15 6.72
N PRO A 315 -22.70 -24.30 5.66
CA PRO A 315 -22.37 -23.20 4.74
C PRO A 315 -23.57 -22.77 3.88
N TYR A 316 -24.61 -23.60 3.77
CA TYR A 316 -25.82 -23.36 2.98
C TYR A 316 -27.04 -23.10 3.88
N GLY A 317 -26.83 -23.06 5.19
CA GLY A 317 -27.85 -22.81 6.18
C GLY A 317 -28.32 -21.35 6.17
N LEU A 318 -29.32 -21.08 7.02
CA LEU A 318 -29.77 -19.70 7.24
C LEU A 318 -28.70 -18.91 7.98
N GLU A 319 -28.27 -17.79 7.41
CA GLU A 319 -27.33 -16.91 8.09
C GLU A 319 -27.94 -16.38 9.40
N PRO A 320 -27.15 -16.30 10.49
CA PRO A 320 -27.62 -15.72 11.73
C PRO A 320 -28.01 -14.25 11.54
N THR A 321 -29.09 -13.85 12.20
CA THR A 321 -29.47 -12.44 12.30
C THR A 321 -28.63 -11.77 13.38
N PHE A 322 -28.06 -10.60 13.05
CA PHE A 322 -27.22 -9.85 13.97
C PHE A 322 -27.81 -8.49 14.28
N ASP A 323 -28.14 -8.26 15.56
CA ASP A 323 -28.52 -6.94 16.03
C ASP A 323 -27.31 -6.01 15.98
N SER A 324 -27.45 -4.92 15.23
CA SER A 324 -26.38 -3.94 15.03
C SER A 324 -26.61 -2.75 15.96
N PRO A 325 -25.70 -2.46 16.91
CA PRO A 325 -25.90 -1.36 17.85
C PRO A 325 -25.78 0.02 17.19
N THR A 326 -25.14 0.11 16.02
CA THR A 326 -25.02 1.35 15.25
C THR A 326 -25.04 1.09 13.74
N MET A 327 -25.35 2.12 12.95
CA MET A 327 -25.29 2.07 11.49
C MET A 327 -23.93 1.60 10.95
N TYR A 328 -22.82 1.94 11.62
CA TYR A 328 -21.49 1.49 11.20
C TYR A 328 -21.30 -0.02 11.36
N HIS A 329 -21.89 -0.64 12.40
CA HIS A 329 -21.89 -2.09 12.55
C HIS A 329 -22.73 -2.75 11.47
N THR A 330 -23.90 -2.20 11.17
CA THR A 330 -24.76 -2.72 10.09
C THR A 330 -24.03 -2.78 8.76
N VAL A 331 -23.36 -1.69 8.36
CA VAL A 331 -22.57 -1.65 7.12
C VAL A 331 -21.43 -2.68 7.15
N ALA A 332 -20.74 -2.80 8.28
CA ALA A 332 -19.65 -3.74 8.46
C ALA A 332 -20.13 -5.20 8.35
N PHE A 333 -21.21 -5.57 9.03
CA PHE A 333 -21.76 -6.92 9.01
C PHE A 333 -22.27 -7.29 7.61
N GLN A 334 -23.06 -6.40 7.00
CA GLN A 334 -23.53 -6.57 5.62
C GLN A 334 -22.39 -6.71 4.62
N SER A 335 -21.26 -6.03 4.83
CA SER A 335 -20.10 -6.16 3.93
C SER A 335 -19.50 -7.57 3.95
N VAL A 336 -19.48 -8.24 5.11
CA VAL A 336 -19.00 -9.62 5.23
C VAL A 336 -20.01 -10.58 4.62
N GLN A 337 -21.28 -10.45 4.98
CA GLN A 337 -22.36 -11.30 4.43
C GLN A 337 -22.43 -11.21 2.90
N ARG A 338 -22.28 -9.99 2.35
CA ARG A 338 -22.25 -9.76 0.90
C ARG A 338 -21.13 -10.50 0.18
N PHE A 339 -19.96 -10.64 0.79
CA PHE A 339 -18.81 -11.28 0.17
C PHE A 339 -18.61 -12.74 0.62
N GLY A 340 -19.43 -13.21 1.56
CA GLY A 340 -19.41 -14.57 2.08
C GLY A 340 -18.29 -14.86 3.08
N TRP A 341 -18.60 -15.74 4.02
CA TRP A 341 -17.68 -16.20 5.07
C TRP A 341 -16.44 -16.91 4.53
N PHE A 342 -16.55 -17.60 3.38
CA PHE A 342 -15.41 -18.25 2.75
C PHE A 342 -14.33 -17.24 2.30
N SER A 343 -14.72 -16.10 1.74
CA SER A 343 -13.77 -15.06 1.35
C SER A 343 -13.10 -14.42 2.57
N LEU A 344 -13.87 -14.22 3.65
CA LEU A 344 -13.34 -13.77 4.93
C LEU A 344 -12.30 -14.74 5.49
N LEU A 345 -12.61 -16.04 5.56
CA LEU A 345 -11.69 -17.09 6.00
C LEU A 345 -10.40 -17.14 5.16
N CYS A 346 -10.51 -16.88 3.85
CA CYS A 346 -9.35 -16.75 2.97
C CYS A 346 -8.50 -15.48 3.25
N GLY A 347 -8.95 -14.59 4.13
CA GLY A 347 -8.25 -13.38 4.59
C GLY A 347 -8.72 -12.09 3.92
N PHE A 348 -9.77 -12.13 3.09
CA PHE A 348 -10.29 -10.94 2.41
C PHE A 348 -11.23 -10.17 3.34
N VAL A 349 -10.65 -9.34 4.21
CA VAL A 349 -11.38 -8.53 5.20
C VAL A 349 -11.88 -7.21 4.59
N PRO A 350 -13.18 -6.87 4.71
CA PRO A 350 -13.71 -5.57 4.29
C PRO A 350 -13.13 -4.39 5.09
N LYS A 351 -13.04 -3.22 4.45
CA LYS A 351 -12.57 -1.96 5.06
C LYS A 351 -13.47 -1.50 6.21
N ASP A 352 -14.77 -1.76 6.10
CA ASP A 352 -15.77 -1.37 7.09
C ASP A 352 -15.52 -2.04 8.46
N ILE A 353 -15.03 -3.29 8.44
CA ILE A 353 -14.59 -3.99 9.64
C ILE A 353 -13.47 -3.24 10.35
N LEU A 354 -12.44 -2.83 9.62
CA LEU A 354 -11.30 -2.10 10.19
C LEU A 354 -11.73 -0.72 10.69
N PHE A 355 -12.70 -0.10 10.04
CA PHE A 355 -13.27 1.17 10.49
C PHE A 355 -13.98 1.03 11.84
N VAL A 356 -14.84 0.01 12.01
CA VAL A 356 -15.52 -0.26 13.29
C VAL A 356 -14.49 -0.49 14.39
N GLN A 357 -13.49 -1.35 14.16
CA GLN A 357 -12.47 -1.63 15.16
C GLN A 357 -11.63 -0.38 15.51
N LYS A 358 -11.32 0.46 14.53
CA LYS A 358 -10.64 1.74 14.75
C LYS A 358 -11.46 2.67 15.62
N MET A 359 -12.77 2.76 15.39
CA MET A 359 -13.66 3.57 16.22
C MET A 359 -13.73 3.04 17.65
N HIS A 360 -13.79 1.72 17.81
CA HIS A 360 -13.75 1.06 19.11
C HIS A 360 -12.48 1.41 19.90
N PHE A 361 -11.30 1.23 19.30
CA PHE A 361 -10.03 1.59 19.93
C PHE A 361 -9.96 3.08 20.32
N ARG A 362 -10.50 3.98 19.48
CA ARG A 362 -10.55 5.41 19.79
C ARG A 362 -11.45 5.72 20.98
N ARG A 363 -12.63 5.11 21.06
CA ARG A 363 -13.57 5.28 22.18
C ARG A 363 -12.98 4.83 23.51
N GLN A 364 -12.16 3.79 23.47
CA GLN A 364 -11.48 3.27 24.66
C GLN A 364 -10.10 3.91 24.90
N HIS A 365 -9.74 4.98 24.18
CA HIS A 365 -8.43 5.63 24.27
C HIS A 365 -7.23 4.68 24.08
N SER A 366 -7.43 3.59 23.34
CA SER A 366 -6.41 2.59 23.08
C SER A 366 -5.44 3.08 22.00
N ARG A 367 -4.14 2.87 22.22
CA ARG A 367 -3.08 3.13 21.23
C ARG A 367 -2.87 1.96 20.26
N ARG A 368 -3.70 0.92 20.33
CA ARG A 368 -3.61 -0.26 19.46
C ARG A 368 -3.92 0.13 18.02
N SER A 369 -3.23 -0.51 17.07
CA SER A 369 -3.42 -0.27 15.64
C SER A 369 -4.43 -1.25 15.05
N GLU A 370 -5.46 -0.72 14.39
CA GLU A 370 -6.44 -1.47 13.61
C GLU A 370 -5.78 -2.29 12.49
N MET A 371 -4.71 -1.77 11.91
CA MET A 371 -3.93 -2.45 10.87
C MET A 371 -3.19 -3.67 11.43
N ALA A 372 -2.57 -3.54 12.60
CA ALA A 372 -1.88 -4.65 13.26
C ALA A 372 -2.88 -5.72 13.75
N TRP A 373 -4.02 -5.29 14.29
CA TRP A 373 -5.12 -6.17 14.68
C TRP A 373 -5.67 -6.96 13.47
N GLY A 374 -6.01 -6.28 12.38
CA GLY A 374 -6.56 -6.93 11.18
C GLY A 374 -5.57 -7.89 10.51
N THR A 375 -4.28 -7.58 10.59
CA THR A 375 -3.21 -8.50 10.16
C THR A 375 -3.21 -9.79 10.98
N LYS A 376 -3.33 -9.68 12.31
CA LYS A 376 -3.39 -10.85 13.21
C LYS A 376 -4.68 -11.65 13.04
N LEU A 377 -5.81 -10.97 12.81
CA LEU A 377 -7.08 -11.61 12.48
C LEU A 377 -6.93 -12.54 11.27
N ILE A 378 -6.36 -12.04 10.17
CA ILE A 378 -6.09 -12.86 8.97
C ILE A 378 -5.22 -14.08 9.30
N SER A 379 -4.18 -13.91 10.12
CA SER A 379 -3.35 -15.03 10.54
C SER A 379 -4.14 -16.10 11.29
N HIS A 380 -5.04 -15.72 12.19
CA HIS A 380 -5.92 -16.68 12.89
C HIS A 380 -6.89 -17.38 11.94
N LEU A 381 -7.46 -16.67 10.96
CA LEU A 381 -8.35 -17.25 9.95
C LEU A 381 -7.62 -18.29 9.08
N TRP A 382 -6.38 -18.00 8.67
CA TRP A 382 -5.56 -18.97 7.95
C TRP A 382 -5.15 -20.17 8.80
N THR A 383 -4.95 -19.99 10.11
CA THR A 383 -4.69 -21.10 11.03
C THR A 383 -5.87 -22.06 11.08
N ILE A 384 -7.11 -21.55 11.12
CA ILE A 384 -8.32 -22.39 11.05
C ILE A 384 -8.26 -23.27 9.79
N LEU A 385 -8.05 -22.66 8.61
CA LEU A 385 -7.99 -23.40 7.35
C LEU A 385 -6.84 -24.42 7.31
N TYR A 386 -5.68 -24.06 7.86
CA TYR A 386 -4.51 -24.94 7.90
C TYR A 386 -4.74 -26.15 8.80
N GLU A 387 -5.26 -25.95 10.01
CA GLU A 387 -5.55 -27.01 10.99
C GLU A 387 -6.58 -28.02 10.46
N LEU A 388 -7.58 -27.55 9.68
CA LEU A 388 -8.56 -28.43 9.05
C LEU A 388 -7.95 -29.29 7.93
N LEU A 389 -7.08 -28.71 7.10
CA LEU A 389 -6.42 -29.43 6.01
C LEU A 389 -5.39 -30.45 6.50
N ASP A 390 -4.59 -30.09 7.52
CA ASP A 390 -3.49 -30.89 8.08
C ASP A 390 -3.95 -31.82 9.21
N SER A 391 -5.27 -32.03 9.33
CA SER A 391 -5.87 -32.89 10.34
C SER A 391 -5.37 -34.34 10.19
N PRO A 392 -5.08 -35.05 11.30
CA PRO A 392 -4.62 -36.44 11.26
C PRO A 392 -5.72 -37.32 10.65
N LYS A 393 -5.37 -38.01 9.55
CA LYS A 393 -6.28 -38.78 8.69
C LYS A 393 -6.39 -40.24 9.09
#